data_AF-A0A8J5CA80-F1
#
_entry.id   AF-A0A8J5CA80-F1
#
_cell.length_a   1.000
_cell.length_b   1.000
_cell.length_c   1.000
_cell.angle_alpha   90.00
_cell.angle_beta   90.00
_cell.angle_gamma   90.00
#
_symmetry.space_group_name_H-M   'P 1'
#
loop_
_entity.id
_entity.type
_entity.pdbx_description
1 polymer ?
#
loop_
_entity_poly.entity_id
_entity_poly.type
_entity_poly.pdbx_seq_one_letter_code
_entity_poly.pdbx_strand_id
1 'polypeptide(L)'
;MNSHPTIDPELLIRVLLFELNLKRYVGPDIPHVNITATYKEGTDLHKKQEEGRDKYPIEITTNKWGDGVIFSGLMGVRHIEKIATDPDIVRITGKASPRHN
;
A
#
# COMPACT_ATOMS: atom_id res chain seq x y z
N MET A 1 -6.43 -0.65 -16.75
CA MET A 1 -5.51 -0.44 -15.62
C MET A 1 -4.73 0.81 -15.94
N ASN A 2 -4.99 1.91 -15.24
CA ASN A 2 -4.11 3.07 -15.31
C ASN A 2 -2.87 2.69 -14.51
N SER A 3 -1.77 2.38 -15.21
CA SER A 3 -0.50 2.10 -14.55
C SER A 3 -0.05 3.36 -13.82
N HIS A 4 -0.15 3.38 -12.50
CA HIS A 4 0.53 4.37 -11.68
C HIS A 4 2.03 4.08 -11.81
N PRO A 5 2.84 4.93 -12.48
CA PRO A 5 4.25 4.65 -12.75
C PRO A 5 5.08 4.53 -11.45
N THR A 6 4.50 4.94 -10.33
CA THR A 6 5.11 4.91 -9.00
C THR A 6 4.95 3.55 -8.31
N ILE A 7 4.02 2.69 -8.71
CA ILE A 7 3.80 1.40 -8.04
C ILE A 7 4.65 0.32 -8.68
N ASP A 8 5.37 -0.44 -7.86
CA ASP A 8 6.04 -1.68 -8.27
C ASP A 8 5.02 -2.64 -8.92
N PRO A 9 5.16 -2.96 -10.22
CA PRO A 9 4.24 -3.88 -10.90
C PRO A 9 4.18 -5.27 -10.26
N GLU A 10 5.30 -5.74 -9.68
CA GLU A 10 5.35 -7.04 -9.04
C GLU A 10 4.47 -7.09 -7.78
N LEU A 11 4.44 -5.99 -7.01
CA LEU A 11 3.53 -5.83 -5.88
C LEU A 11 2.07 -5.95 -6.32
N LEU A 12 1.69 -5.23 -7.38
CA LEU A 12 0.31 -5.26 -7.89
C LEU A 12 -0.10 -6.66 -8.35
N ILE A 13 0.78 -7.36 -9.07
CA ILE A 13 0.54 -8.74 -9.52
C ILE A 13 0.36 -9.66 -8.31
N ARG A 14 1.22 -9.58 -7.29
CA ARG A 14 1.12 -10.42 -6.09
C ARG A 14 -0.18 -10.17 -5.32
N VAL A 15 -0.55 -8.91 -5.11
CA VAL A 15 -1.80 -8.55 -4.41
C VAL A 15 -3.01 -9.06 -5.20
N LEU A 16 -3.03 -8.85 -6.52
CA LEU A 16 -4.10 -9.32 -7.40
C LEU A 16 -4.24 -10.86 -7.37
N LEU A 17 -3.12 -11.59 -7.38
CA LEU A 17 -3.14 -13.05 -7.27
C LEU A 17 -3.73 -13.51 -5.93
N PHE A 18 -3.39 -12.85 -4.82
CA PHE A 18 -4.00 -13.16 -3.53
C PHE A 18 -5.49 -12.83 -3.51
N GLU A 19 -5.93 -11.67 -4.02
CA GLU A 19 -7.35 -11.32 -4.12
C GLU A 19 -8.14 -12.36 -4.91
N LEU A 20 -7.62 -12.81 -6.06
CA LEU A 20 -8.27 -13.83 -6.90
C LEU A 20 -8.33 -15.20 -6.22
N ASN A 21 -7.24 -15.62 -5.58
CA ASN A 21 -7.18 -16.92 -4.90
C ASN A 21 -8.03 -16.95 -3.62
N LEU A 22 -7.95 -15.91 -2.79
CA LEU A 22 -8.75 -15.81 -1.57
C LEU A 22 -10.25 -15.83 -1.90
N LYS A 23 -10.68 -15.04 -2.90
CA LYS A 23 -12.06 -15.04 -3.39
C LYS A 23 -12.54 -16.41 -3.84
N ARG A 24 -11.66 -17.20 -4.46
CA ARG A 24 -11.99 -18.52 -5.01
C ARG A 24 -12.05 -19.63 -3.95
N TYR A 25 -11.20 -19.58 -2.92
CA TYR A 25 -11.01 -20.71 -2.01
C TYR A 25 -11.45 -20.45 -0.55
N VAL A 26 -11.55 -19.19 -0.12
CA VAL A 26 -11.76 -18.82 1.29
C VAL A 26 -12.96 -17.90 1.49
N GLY A 27 -13.42 -17.19 0.45
CA GLY A 27 -14.51 -16.22 0.52
C GLY A 27 -14.01 -14.80 0.22
N PRO A 28 -14.77 -13.73 0.51
CA PRO A 28 -14.37 -12.35 0.22
C PRO A 28 -13.30 -11.84 1.20
N ASP A 29 -12.18 -12.54 1.30
CA ASP A 29 -11.06 -12.18 2.15
C ASP A 29 -10.09 -11.28 1.40
N ILE A 30 -9.54 -10.29 2.10
CA ILE A 30 -8.62 -9.29 1.56
C ILE A 30 -7.21 -9.65 2.05
N PRO A 31 -6.17 -9.64 1.20
CA PRO A 31 -4.83 -9.97 1.66
C PRO A 31 -4.32 -8.94 2.67
N HIS A 32 -3.39 -9.40 3.52
CA HIS A 32 -2.60 -8.49 4.34
C HIS A 32 -1.45 -7.96 3.47
N VAL A 33 -1.30 -6.63 3.41
CA VAL A 33 -0.26 -5.99 2.61
C VAL A 33 0.46 -4.97 3.47
N ASN A 34 1.78 -4.94 3.32
CA ASN A 34 2.64 -3.93 3.89
C ASN A 34 3.37 -3.23 2.74
N ILE A 35 3.07 -1.95 2.53
CA ILE A 35 3.71 -1.13 1.50
C ILE A 35 4.51 -0.01 2.16
N THR A 36 5.62 0.35 1.53
CA THR A 36 6.38 1.57 1.80
C THR A 36 6.19 2.51 0.62
N ALA A 37 5.59 3.67 0.88
CA ALA A 37 5.50 4.79 -0.05
C ALA A 37 6.68 5.74 0.21
N THR A 38 7.62 5.79 -0.72
CA THR A 38 8.71 6.77 -0.74
C THR A 38 8.17 8.09 -1.28
N TYR A 39 8.46 9.19 -0.58
CA TYR A 39 8.02 10.53 -0.95
C TYR A 39 9.18 11.36 -1.54
N LYS A 40 8.84 12.47 -2.21
CA LYS A 40 9.83 13.46 -2.65
C LYS A 40 10.62 14.01 -1.45
N GLU A 41 11.87 14.35 -1.69
CA GLU A 41 12.71 15.05 -0.70
C GLU A 41 12.05 16.35 -0.23
N GLY A 42 12.15 16.67 1.06
CA GLY A 42 11.53 17.84 1.66
C GLY A 42 10.02 17.71 1.96
N THR A 43 9.39 16.58 1.63
CA THR A 43 8.01 16.31 2.05
C THR A 43 7.93 16.13 3.56
N ASP A 44 6.97 16.81 4.20
CA ASP A 44 6.66 16.58 5.61
C ASP A 44 6.00 15.21 5.80
N LEU A 45 6.81 14.21 6.13
CA LEU A 45 6.35 12.83 6.31
C LEU A 45 5.42 12.65 7.51
N HIS A 46 5.57 13.47 8.55
CA HIS A 46 4.69 13.40 9.71
C HIS A 46 3.29 13.87 9.34
N LYS A 47 3.19 14.97 8.60
CA LYS A 47 1.91 15.41 8.02
C LYS A 47 1.30 14.35 7.11
N LYS A 48 2.08 13.72 6.23
CA LYS A 48 1.60 12.65 5.33
C LYS A 48 1.12 11.41 6.11
N GLN A 49 1.80 11.06 7.20
CA GLN A 49 1.37 9.99 8.10
C GLN A 49 0.00 10.30 8.71
N GLU A 50 -0.19 11.49 9.27
CA GLU A 50 -1.47 11.89 9.89
C GLU A 50 -2.59 11.97 8.86
N GLU A 51 -2.35 12.57 7.69
CA GLU A 51 -3.31 12.55 6.58
C GLU A 51 -3.67 11.12 6.15
N GLY A 52 -2.70 10.21 6.17
CA GLY A 52 -2.92 8.80 5.90
C GLY A 52 -3.85 8.16 6.94
N ARG A 53 -3.58 8.37 8.24
CA ARG A 53 -4.36 7.85 9.36
C ARG A 53 -5.81 8.31 9.31
N ASP A 54 -6.04 9.56 8.92
CA ASP A 54 -7.39 10.11 8.75
C ASP A 54 -8.14 9.51 7.55
N LYS A 55 -7.42 9.18 6.47
CA LYS A 55 -8.00 8.70 5.20
C LYS A 55 -8.23 7.20 5.16
N TYR A 56 -7.43 6.41 5.87
CA TYR A 56 -7.41 4.96 5.74
C TYR A 56 -7.47 4.27 7.11
N PRO A 57 -8.39 3.31 7.32
CA PRO A 57 -8.53 2.59 8.57
C PRO A 57 -7.51 1.44 8.68
N ILE A 58 -6.21 1.75 8.57
CA ILE A 58 -5.09 0.81 8.60
C ILE A 58 -3.92 1.39 9.38
N GLU A 59 -2.91 0.58 9.70
CA GLU A 59 -1.73 1.04 10.41
C GLU A 59 -0.85 1.87 9.48
N ILE A 60 -0.52 3.08 9.93
CA ILE A 60 0.30 4.02 9.16
C ILE A 60 1.36 4.63 10.08
N THR A 61 2.62 4.52 9.63
CA THR A 61 3.79 5.00 10.36
C THR A 61 4.84 5.52 9.39
N THR A 62 5.61 6.52 9.78
CA THR A 62 6.86 6.84 9.07
C THR A 62 7.84 5.68 9.18
N ASN A 63 8.65 5.49 8.15
CA ASN A 63 9.73 4.50 8.19
C ASN A 63 10.93 5.04 8.98
N LYS A 64 11.85 4.14 9.34
CA LYS A 64 13.02 4.51 10.15
C LYS A 64 14.09 5.29 9.37
N TRP A 65 14.02 5.27 8.04
CA TRP A 65 14.99 5.93 7.16
C TRP A 65 14.63 7.40 6.89
N GLY A 66 13.42 7.84 7.25
CA GLY A 66 12.98 9.23 7.10
C GLY A 66 12.70 9.64 5.66
N ASP A 67 12.46 8.68 4.77
CA ASP A 67 12.20 8.92 3.34
C ASP A 67 10.81 8.39 2.87
N GLY A 68 10.04 7.79 3.77
CA GLY A 68 8.74 7.23 3.40
C GLY A 68 7.78 6.95 4.55
N VAL A 69 6.55 6.63 4.15
CA VAL A 69 5.45 6.23 5.02
C VAL A 69 5.08 4.78 4.70
N ILE A 70 4.94 3.97 5.75
CA ILE A 70 4.52 2.58 5.71
C ILE A 70 3.01 2.54 5.91
N PHE A 71 2.31 1.82 5.03
CA PHE A 71 0.90 1.49 5.16
C PHE A 71 0.79 -0.03 5.30
N SER A 72 0.22 -0.50 6.40
CA SER A 72 0.13 -1.92 6.74
C SER A 72 -1.29 -2.28 7.17
N GLY A 73 -1.87 -3.30 6.54
CA GLY A 73 -3.19 -3.79 6.92
C GLY A 73 -3.85 -4.61 5.81
N LEU A 74 -5.16 -4.84 5.96
CA LEU A 74 -5.96 -5.51 4.94
C LEU A 74 -6.23 -4.54 3.80
N MET A 75 -5.62 -4.78 2.64
CA MET A 75 -5.79 -3.91 1.49
C MET A 75 -5.65 -4.65 0.17
N GLY A 76 -6.37 -4.13 -0.80
CA GLY A 76 -6.45 -4.65 -2.16
C GLY A 76 -5.80 -3.73 -3.19
N VAL A 77 -5.77 -4.14 -4.46
CA VAL A 77 -5.17 -3.35 -5.56
C VAL A 77 -5.75 -1.94 -5.60
N ARG A 78 -7.07 -1.80 -5.49
CA ARG A 78 -7.76 -0.49 -5.52
C ARG A 78 -7.34 0.43 -4.38
N HIS A 79 -6.99 -0.12 -3.22
CA HIS A 79 -6.54 0.67 -2.08
C HIS A 79 -5.13 1.20 -2.33
N ILE A 80 -4.24 0.38 -2.89
CA ILE A 80 -2.88 0.77 -3.26
C ILE A 80 -2.91 1.83 -4.37
N GLU A 81 -3.77 1.65 -5.38
CA GLU A 81 -3.99 2.66 -6.44
C GLU A 81 -4.46 3.99 -5.85
N LYS A 82 -5.37 3.97 -4.87
CA LYS A 82 -5.83 5.18 -4.17
C LYS A 82 -4.69 5.86 -3.41
N ILE A 83 -3.84 5.11 -2.71
CA ILE A 83 -2.64 5.66 -2.05
C ILE A 83 -1.70 6.31 -3.10
N ALA A 84 -1.51 5.66 -4.24
CA ALA A 84 -0.66 6.14 -5.34
C ALA A 84 -1.18 7.40 -6.06
N THR A 85 -2.35 7.93 -5.70
CA THR A 85 -2.85 9.21 -6.19
C THR A 85 -2.21 10.41 -5.49
N ASP A 86 -1.51 10.21 -4.37
CA ASP A 86 -0.76 11.28 -3.72
C ASP A 86 0.38 11.75 -4.65
N PRO A 87 0.38 13.03 -5.07
CA PRO A 87 1.32 13.53 -6.07
C PRO A 87 2.76 13.62 -5.55
N ASP A 88 2.98 13.49 -4.25
CA ASP A 88 4.31 13.55 -3.63
C ASP A 88 4.97 12.18 -3.49
N ILE A 89 4.25 11.11 -3.79
CA ILE A 89 4.81 9.75 -3.83
C ILE A 89 5.64 9.60 -5.11
N VAL A 90 6.88 9.14 -4.93
CA VAL A 90 7.79 8.82 -6.05
C VAL A 90 7.83 7.33 -6.33
N ARG A 91 7.60 6.50 -5.31
CA ARG A 91 7.68 5.03 -5.44
C ARG A 91 6.86 4.33 -4.36
N ILE A 92 6.20 3.24 -4.71
CA ILE A 92 5.52 2.32 -3.79
C ILE A 92 6.10 0.93 -4.02
N THR A 93 6.63 0.33 -2.96
CA THR A 93 7.11 -1.06 -2.92
C THR A 93 6.50 -1.76 -1.72
N GLY A 94 6.51 -3.08 -1.67
CA GLY A 94 5.92 -3.77 -0.53
C GLY A 94 5.88 -5.28 -0.65
N LYS A 95 5.13 -5.89 0.26
CA LYS A 95 4.87 -7.33 0.29
C LYS A 95 3.39 -7.57 0.58
N ALA A 96 2.85 -8.62 -0.02
CA ALA A 96 1.52 -9.13 0.26
C ALA A 96 1.63 -10.55 0.81
N SER A 97 0.77 -10.88 1.77
CA SER A 97 0.65 -12.22 2.34
C SER A 97 -0.82 -12.63 2.47
N PRO A 98 -1.11 -13.94 2.50
CA PRO A 98 -2.42 -14.41 2.94
C PRO A 98 -2.72 -13.91 4.36
N ARG A 99 -4.01 -13.79 4.68
CA ARG A 99 -4.45 -13.42 6.04
C ARG A 99 -4.16 -14.50 7.08
N HIS A 100 -4.11 -15.77 6.66
CA HIS A 100 -3.85 -16.91 7.53
C HIS A 100 -2.46 -17.48 7.23
N ASN A 101 -1.59 -17.51 8.25
CA ASN A 101 -0.33 -18.27 8.26
C ASN A 101 -0.59 -19.71 8.69
#